data_AF-A0A6G3Z618-F1
#
_entry.id   AF-A0A6G3Z618-F1
#
_cell.length_a   1.000
_cell.length_b   1.000
_cell.length_c   1.000
_cell.angle_alpha   90.00
_cell.angle_beta   90.00
_cell.angle_gamma   90.00
#
_symmetry.space_group_name_H-M   'P 1'
#
loop_
_entity.id
_entity.type
_entity.pdbx_description
1 polymer ?
#
loop_
_entity_poly.entity_id
_entity_poly.type
_entity_poly.pdbx_seq_one_letter_code
_entity_poly.pdbx_strand_id
1 'polypeptide(L)'
;MPDSADYRQRLALINRLSSLPATQLDAVILALKPVQGLIPPATAKPGNRASALFEWAESPIGCGLEKLEHVLAEVLAITKANPGQSTSDETVGNRQDVRIGGSVHNSAVVSGDGNQVEIHHHYGLPDTKPEPTRKDSNEKILIDAVWTEVADRLRQSLHNAILIRLDMAEQRNHVSRPWDSQLRTADQAPQPLASDTHIVEVFDRRDVGGKLLILGNPGSGKTTTMLDLAVELIKRANTQSDHPIPVMFNLSSWQNEKQSITDWLLSELKLKYGVSQRLGQKWLAQKTLLPLLDGLDELPPERQEPVVEQINEWLQSGEGPSRLLVCSRIEEYELYAAKLLLNGAVRLEPLTDEQLRNYLNSMQMGELWETLQQDAELLALVRTPLLLSVSILANDGIDLEQLQQMQITQERTRYLLDAYLKRCLESDLQNQENIKSNQPTTEQIQYWLTWLAWQLKTQSKDEFLIEKYNHSCYRLANKNFFTS
;
A
#
# COMPACT_ATOMS: atom_id res chain seq x y z
N MET A 1 45.47 2.86 -1.92
CA MET A 1 45.50 3.78 -0.76
C MET A 1 44.75 5.03 -1.21
N PRO A 2 43.54 5.31 -0.70
CA PRO A 2 42.84 6.56 -1.04
C PRO A 2 43.70 7.75 -0.59
N ASP A 3 43.73 8.79 -1.41
CA ASP A 3 44.67 9.91 -1.29
C ASP A 3 44.51 10.61 0.07
N SER A 4 45.60 10.71 0.83
CA SER A 4 45.58 11.16 2.24
C SER A 4 45.10 12.62 2.40
N ALA A 5 45.04 13.37 1.31
CA ALA A 5 44.54 14.74 1.24
C ALA A 5 43.00 14.77 1.16
N ASP A 6 42.38 13.93 0.32
CA ASP A 6 40.92 13.85 0.13
C ASP A 6 40.22 13.40 1.42
N TYR A 7 40.78 12.40 2.11
CA TYR A 7 40.25 11.95 3.40
C TYR A 7 40.27 13.05 4.49
N ARG A 8 41.33 13.88 4.51
CA ARG A 8 41.44 15.00 5.46
C ARG A 8 40.44 16.12 5.15
N GLN A 9 40.17 16.40 3.88
CA GLN A 9 39.19 17.39 3.45
C GLN A 9 37.76 16.95 3.83
N ARG A 10 37.41 15.69 3.58
CA ARG A 10 36.11 15.11 3.97
C ARG A 10 35.85 15.18 5.47
N LEU A 11 36.85 14.79 6.27
CA LEU A 11 36.77 14.89 7.74
C LEU A 11 36.63 16.34 8.23
N ALA A 12 37.29 17.30 7.59
CA ALA A 12 37.15 18.71 7.94
C ALA A 12 35.73 19.22 7.64
N LEU A 13 35.14 18.82 6.52
CA LEU A 13 33.81 19.27 6.09
C LEU A 13 32.69 18.71 6.97
N ILE A 14 32.72 17.41 7.31
CA ILE A 14 31.70 16.81 8.19
C ILE A 14 31.78 17.36 9.63
N ASN A 15 32.98 17.65 10.14
CA ASN A 15 33.15 18.29 11.44
C ASN A 15 32.61 19.72 11.45
N ARG A 16 32.83 20.48 10.36
CA ARG A 16 32.25 21.83 10.19
C ARG A 16 30.72 21.79 10.16
N LEU A 17 30.11 20.88 9.42
CA LEU A 17 28.65 20.71 9.43
C LEU A 17 28.08 20.32 10.79
N SER A 18 28.75 19.39 11.48
CA SER A 18 28.30 18.87 12.78
C SER A 18 28.43 19.88 13.93
N SER A 19 29.20 20.96 13.73
CA SER A 19 29.41 22.05 14.70
C SER A 19 28.54 23.28 14.46
N LEU A 20 27.69 23.27 13.41
CA LEU A 20 26.79 24.37 13.14
C LEU A 20 25.64 24.44 14.16
N PRO A 21 25.21 25.65 14.55
CA PRO A 21 23.90 25.86 15.18
C PRO A 21 22.77 25.34 14.29
N ALA A 22 21.68 24.85 14.90
CA ALA A 22 20.55 24.26 14.17
C ALA A 22 19.96 25.20 13.10
N THR A 23 19.87 26.50 13.39
CA THR A 23 19.37 27.52 12.46
C THR A 23 20.26 27.69 11.22
N GLN A 24 21.58 27.56 11.38
CA GLN A 24 22.52 27.64 10.27
C GLN A 24 22.50 26.35 9.44
N LEU A 25 22.38 25.19 10.11
CA LEU A 25 22.23 23.91 9.43
C LEU A 25 20.93 23.87 8.60
N ASP A 26 19.84 24.41 9.12
CA ASP A 26 18.57 24.54 8.40
C ASP A 26 18.69 25.44 7.17
N ALA A 27 19.43 26.55 7.27
CA ALA A 27 19.69 27.42 6.13
C ALA A 27 20.50 26.72 5.03
N VAL A 28 21.51 25.92 5.40
CA VAL A 28 22.28 25.10 4.43
C VAL A 28 21.39 24.04 3.79
N ILE A 29 20.56 23.33 4.57
CA ILE A 29 19.62 22.32 4.05
C ILE A 29 18.61 22.98 3.10
N LEU A 30 18.07 24.14 3.46
CA LEU A 30 17.09 24.87 2.65
C LEU A 30 17.70 25.34 1.32
N ALA A 31 18.96 25.79 1.33
CA ALA A 31 19.66 26.23 0.13
C ALA A 31 19.99 25.05 -0.82
N LEU A 32 20.35 23.89 -0.26
CA LEU A 32 20.71 22.71 -1.04
C LEU A 32 19.52 21.89 -1.53
N LYS A 33 18.35 22.04 -0.89
CA LYS A 33 17.09 21.34 -1.23
C LYS A 33 17.27 19.83 -1.47
N PRO A 34 17.76 19.08 -0.46
CA PRO A 34 17.85 17.63 -0.56
C PRO A 34 16.46 16.99 -0.72
N VAL A 35 16.40 15.78 -1.27
CA VAL A 35 15.14 15.05 -1.47
C VAL A 35 14.42 14.90 -0.12
N GLN A 36 13.11 15.15 -0.11
CA GLN A 36 12.29 15.08 1.10
C GLN A 36 12.38 13.68 1.73
N GLY A 37 12.51 13.66 3.07
CA GLY A 37 12.62 12.42 3.85
C GLY A 37 14.05 11.87 4.03
N LEU A 38 15.04 12.31 3.24
CA LEU A 38 16.44 11.87 3.41
C LEU A 38 17.13 12.52 4.61
N ILE A 39 16.86 13.80 4.85
CA ILE A 39 17.41 14.51 6.01
C ILE A 39 16.39 14.43 7.16
N PRO A 40 16.79 13.94 8.35
CA PRO A 40 15.89 13.90 9.49
C PRO A 40 15.29 15.28 9.81
N PRO A 41 14.04 15.32 10.32
CA PRO A 41 13.31 16.56 10.59
C PRO A 41 14.03 17.43 11.62
N ALA A 42 13.64 18.70 11.73
CA ALA A 42 14.30 19.67 12.62
C ALA A 42 14.31 19.28 14.12
N THR A 43 13.42 18.36 14.51
CA THR A 43 13.33 17.76 15.85
C THR A 43 14.44 16.73 16.14
N ALA A 44 15.15 16.23 15.13
CA ALA A 44 16.25 15.27 15.28
C ALA A 44 17.55 15.95 15.72
N LYS A 45 18.47 15.18 16.35
CA LYS A 45 19.77 15.69 16.81
C LYS A 45 20.56 16.33 15.65
N PRO A 46 21.12 17.55 15.81
CA PRO A 46 21.85 18.24 14.74
C PRO A 46 22.99 17.43 14.11
N GLY A 47 23.71 16.63 14.91
CA GLY A 47 24.77 15.75 14.41
C GLY A 47 24.25 14.69 13.41
N ASN A 48 23.09 14.07 13.68
CA ASN A 48 22.50 13.09 12.77
C ASN A 48 22.06 13.75 11.46
N ARG A 49 21.57 14.99 11.53
CA ARG A 49 21.14 15.77 10.36
C ARG A 49 22.34 16.22 9.53
N ALA A 50 23.44 16.63 10.17
CA ALA A 50 24.69 16.98 9.52
C ALA A 50 25.34 15.78 8.81
N SER A 51 25.36 14.61 9.46
CA SER A 51 25.83 13.36 8.85
C SER A 51 24.96 12.95 7.65
N ALA A 52 23.63 12.99 7.79
CA ALA A 52 22.72 12.66 6.68
C ALA A 52 22.89 13.63 5.50
N LEU A 53 23.12 14.92 5.76
CA LEU A 53 23.35 15.92 4.72
C LEU A 53 24.69 15.70 4.00
N PHE A 54 25.74 15.35 4.75
CA PHE A 54 27.04 15.03 4.19
C PHE A 54 26.99 13.76 3.34
N GLU A 55 26.37 12.69 3.84
CA GLU A 55 26.19 11.42 3.13
C GLU A 55 25.35 11.59 1.86
N TRP A 56 24.28 12.40 1.93
CA TRP A 56 23.51 12.77 0.75
C TRP A 56 24.36 13.53 -0.26
N ALA A 57 25.14 14.53 0.16
CA ALA A 57 25.98 15.31 -0.75
C ALA A 57 27.08 14.47 -1.43
N GLU A 58 27.60 13.43 -0.79
CA GLU A 58 28.52 12.44 -1.40
C GLU A 58 27.82 11.41 -2.30
N SER A 59 26.50 11.29 -2.22
CA SER A 59 25.76 10.31 -2.99
C SER A 59 25.63 10.69 -4.47
N PRO A 60 25.40 9.72 -5.38
CA PRO A 60 25.21 10.01 -6.81
C PRO A 60 24.01 10.90 -7.15
N ILE A 61 23.02 10.97 -6.25
CA ILE A 61 21.84 11.86 -6.34
C ILE A 61 22.01 13.15 -5.52
N GLY A 62 23.19 13.32 -4.93
CA GLY A 62 23.58 14.46 -4.11
C GLY A 62 24.03 15.65 -4.94
N CYS A 63 24.23 16.78 -4.25
CA CYS A 63 24.73 17.99 -4.88
C CYS A 63 26.26 17.98 -5.15
N GLY A 64 26.99 16.99 -4.64
CA GLY A 64 28.46 16.97 -4.61
C GLY A 64 29.05 17.76 -3.43
N LEU A 65 30.24 17.35 -2.98
CA LEU A 65 30.93 17.98 -1.84
C LEU A 65 31.38 19.42 -2.11
N GLU A 66 31.78 19.74 -3.35
CA GLU A 66 32.19 21.11 -3.73
C GLU A 66 31.04 22.11 -3.59
N LYS A 67 29.84 21.73 -4.02
CA LYS A 67 28.64 22.57 -3.92
C LYS A 67 28.17 22.73 -2.47
N LEU A 68 28.26 21.67 -1.67
CA LEU A 68 28.00 21.71 -0.24
C LEU A 68 28.98 22.65 0.48
N GLU A 69 30.26 22.60 0.15
CA GLU A 69 31.26 23.49 0.74
C GLU A 69 31.05 24.96 0.34
N HIS A 70 30.66 25.22 -0.91
CA HIS A 70 30.34 26.57 -1.38
C HIS A 70 29.14 27.17 -0.63
N VAL A 71 28.02 26.44 -0.55
CA VAL A 71 26.81 26.91 0.16
C VAL A 71 27.07 27.06 1.66
N LEU A 72 27.85 26.16 2.26
CA LEU A 72 28.27 26.30 3.64
C LEU A 72 29.07 27.59 3.89
N ALA A 73 29.98 27.94 2.97
CA ALA A 73 30.74 29.19 3.07
C ALA A 73 29.85 30.43 2.95
N GLU A 74 28.86 30.43 2.06
CA GLU A 74 27.89 31.52 1.89
C GLU A 74 27.03 31.73 3.14
N VAL A 75 26.46 30.65 3.70
CA VAL A 75 25.62 30.73 4.91
C VAL A 75 26.41 31.25 6.12
N LEU A 76 27.67 30.83 6.25
CA LEU A 76 28.58 31.32 7.30
C LEU A 76 29.00 32.78 7.08
N ALA A 77 29.09 33.25 5.83
CA ALA A 77 29.39 34.65 5.52
C ALA A 77 28.19 35.56 5.85
N ILE A 78 26.98 35.13 5.51
CA ILE A 78 25.72 35.86 5.80
C ILE A 78 25.51 36.01 7.31
N THR A 79 25.80 34.98 8.10
CA THR A 79 25.66 35.03 9.57
C THR A 79 26.74 35.84 10.28
N LYS A 80 27.93 36.01 9.69
CA LYS A 80 28.93 36.95 10.20
C LYS A 80 28.60 38.41 9.91
N ALA A 81 27.76 38.69 8.91
CA ALA A 81 27.35 40.04 8.52
C ALA A 81 26.19 40.62 9.37
N ASN A 82 25.51 39.80 10.19
CA ASN A 82 24.37 40.23 11.00
C ASN A 82 24.40 39.60 12.42
N PRO A 83 25.16 40.17 13.39
CA PRO A 83 25.38 39.54 14.68
C PRO A 83 24.30 39.84 15.74
N GLY A 84 23.10 40.29 15.37
CA GLY A 84 22.10 40.71 16.35
C GLY A 84 20.66 40.53 15.90
N GLN A 85 20.04 39.43 16.33
CA GLN A 85 18.65 39.43 16.81
C GLN A 85 18.42 38.15 17.62
N SER A 86 18.69 38.28 18.91
CA SER A 86 18.04 37.52 19.98
C SER A 86 16.98 38.46 20.58
N THR A 87 15.75 37.98 20.75
CA THR A 87 14.68 38.53 21.62
C THR A 87 13.62 37.42 21.68
N SER A 88 13.28 36.71 22.76
CA SER A 88 12.85 37.07 24.13
C SER A 88 11.73 38.10 24.20
N ASP A 89 10.61 37.66 24.76
CA ASP A 89 9.43 38.39 25.23
C ASP A 89 9.66 39.88 25.54
N GLU A 90 8.81 40.76 25.00
CA GLU A 90 7.96 41.64 25.81
C GLU A 90 6.90 42.38 24.98
N THR A 91 5.73 42.45 25.60
CA THR A 91 4.48 43.12 25.20
C THR A 91 4.57 44.65 25.16
N VAL A 92 3.80 45.25 24.23
CA VAL A 92 2.97 46.50 24.27
C VAL A 92 2.91 47.01 22.83
N GLY A 93 1.80 47.31 22.16
CA GLY A 93 0.39 47.37 22.49
C GLY A 93 -0.26 48.15 21.35
N ASN A 94 -1.15 47.50 20.58
CA ASN A 94 -2.18 48.22 19.84
C ASN A 94 -3.43 47.34 19.77
N ARG A 95 -4.31 47.56 20.75
CA ARG A 95 -5.61 46.92 20.89
C ARG A 95 -6.57 47.57 19.89
N GLN A 96 -7.04 46.80 18.91
CA GLN A 96 -8.44 46.89 18.50
C GLN A 96 -9.12 45.60 18.96
N ASP A 97 -9.87 45.72 20.05
CA ASP A 97 -10.68 44.64 20.61
C ASP A 97 -11.84 44.33 19.67
N VAL A 98 -11.84 43.15 19.06
CA VAL A 98 -13.08 42.46 18.64
C VAL A 98 -13.25 41.27 19.57
N ARG A 99 -14.10 41.44 20.59
CA ARG A 99 -14.52 40.35 21.48
C ARG A 99 -15.56 39.50 20.76
N ILE A 100 -15.19 38.26 20.44
CA ILE A 100 -16.17 37.18 20.18
C ILE A 100 -16.17 36.29 21.42
N GLY A 101 -17.18 36.46 22.27
CA GLY A 101 -17.49 35.52 23.33
C GLY A 101 -18.24 34.34 22.73
N GLY A 102 -17.59 33.18 22.63
CA GLY A 102 -18.21 31.94 22.18
C GLY A 102 -17.19 30.81 22.09
N SER A 103 -17.48 29.68 22.72
CA SER A 103 -16.65 28.46 22.74
C SER A 103 -16.38 27.93 21.33
N VAL A 104 -15.12 27.71 20.97
CA VAL A 104 -14.73 27.15 19.67
C VAL A 104 -14.72 25.62 19.77
N HIS A 105 -15.89 25.02 19.58
CA HIS A 105 -16.04 23.64 19.13
C HIS A 105 -16.20 23.64 17.60
N ASN A 106 -15.54 22.71 16.91
CA ASN A 106 -15.65 22.45 15.47
C ASN A 106 -15.47 23.67 14.56
N SER A 107 -14.23 23.91 14.11
CA SER A 107 -13.93 24.36 12.74
C SER A 107 -12.42 24.34 12.52
N ALA A 108 -11.98 23.72 11.41
CA ALA A 108 -10.62 23.84 10.92
C ALA A 108 -10.39 25.29 10.45
N VAL A 109 -9.38 25.95 11.00
CA VAL A 109 -8.88 27.22 10.46
C VAL A 109 -8.03 26.87 9.24
N VAL A 110 -8.56 27.15 8.04
CA VAL A 110 -7.81 27.09 6.78
C VAL A 110 -7.30 28.49 6.47
N SER A 111 -5.98 28.61 6.24
CA SER A 111 -5.36 29.85 5.77
C SER A 111 -4.31 29.54 4.69
N GLY A 112 -4.62 29.97 3.45
CA GLY A 112 -3.73 30.21 2.28
C GLY A 112 -3.11 28.96 1.63
N ASP A 113 -3.02 28.79 0.30
CA ASP A 113 -3.29 29.64 -0.86
C ASP A 113 -3.73 28.71 -2.01
N GLY A 114 -4.82 29.03 -2.72
CA GLY A 114 -5.06 28.66 -4.12
C GLY A 114 -5.05 27.20 -4.60
N ASN A 115 -4.69 26.21 -3.80
CA ASN A 115 -4.77 24.80 -4.19
C ASN A 115 -6.23 24.34 -4.08
N GLN A 116 -6.87 24.12 -5.22
CA GLN A 116 -7.97 23.16 -5.27
C GLN A 116 -7.39 21.82 -4.83
N VAL A 117 -7.66 21.44 -3.58
CA VAL A 117 -7.52 20.05 -3.17
C VAL A 117 -8.64 19.32 -3.89
N GLU A 118 -8.30 18.68 -5.01
CA GLU A 118 -9.15 17.61 -5.52
C GLU A 118 -9.19 16.56 -4.42
N ILE A 119 -10.27 16.59 -3.65
CA ILE A 119 -10.62 15.48 -2.77
C ILE A 119 -10.94 14.35 -3.73
N HIS A 120 -9.97 13.48 -4.00
CA HIS A 120 -10.28 12.24 -4.69
C HIS A 120 -11.24 11.48 -3.76
N HIS A 121 -12.48 11.32 -4.20
CA HIS A 121 -13.47 10.51 -3.50
C HIS A 121 -13.02 9.03 -3.65
N HIS A 122 -13.41 8.07 -2.81
CA HIS A 122 -12.90 6.68 -2.90
C HIS A 122 -13.98 5.63 -2.59
N TYR A 123 -13.95 4.49 -3.30
CA TYR A 123 -14.95 3.43 -3.17
C TYR A 123 -14.92 2.74 -1.78
N GLY A 124 -16.11 2.53 -1.17
CA GLY A 124 -16.30 1.76 0.07
C GLY A 124 -15.95 2.49 1.37
N LEU A 125 -15.18 3.57 1.29
CA LEU A 125 -14.80 4.38 2.45
C LEU A 125 -15.73 5.60 2.55
N PRO A 126 -16.25 5.94 3.75
CA PRO A 126 -16.92 7.21 3.99
C PRO A 126 -15.99 8.38 3.64
N ASP A 127 -16.59 9.50 3.22
CA ASP A 127 -15.90 10.73 2.83
C ASP A 127 -14.95 11.25 3.91
N THR A 128 -15.28 10.98 5.17
CA THR A 128 -14.44 11.23 6.33
C THR A 128 -14.18 9.95 7.09
N LYS A 129 -12.93 9.80 7.56
CA LYS A 129 -12.56 8.73 8.48
C LYS A 129 -13.46 8.83 9.73
N PRO A 130 -14.17 7.75 10.12
CA PRO A 130 -14.99 7.79 11.31
C PRO A 130 -14.10 7.95 12.55
N GLU A 131 -14.49 8.84 13.47
CA GLU A 131 -13.71 9.03 14.70
C GLU A 131 -13.70 7.75 15.56
N PRO A 132 -12.56 7.40 16.17
CA PRO A 132 -12.46 6.19 16.94
C PRO A 132 -13.25 6.26 18.28
N THR A 133 -14.29 5.43 18.45
CA THR A 133 -15.20 5.50 19.61
C THR A 133 -14.85 4.54 20.76
N ARG A 134 -13.87 3.64 20.59
CA ARG A 134 -13.42 2.71 21.64
C ARG A 134 -12.88 3.43 22.88
N LYS A 135 -12.89 2.81 24.05
CA LYS A 135 -12.39 3.46 25.28
C LYS A 135 -10.87 3.37 25.43
N ASP A 136 -10.25 2.26 25.00
CA ASP A 136 -8.82 2.03 25.13
C ASP A 136 -8.05 2.82 24.05
N SER A 137 -7.09 3.65 24.48
CA SER A 137 -6.33 4.51 23.57
C SER A 137 -5.45 3.74 22.58
N ASN A 138 -4.95 2.56 22.94
CA ASN A 138 -4.12 1.76 22.04
C ASN A 138 -5.00 1.08 20.98
N GLU A 139 -6.20 0.63 21.37
CA GLU A 139 -7.18 0.09 20.41
C GLU A 139 -7.63 1.14 19.40
N LYS A 140 -7.81 2.40 19.83
CA LYS A 140 -8.07 3.53 18.92
C LYS A 140 -6.95 3.70 17.89
N ILE A 141 -5.70 3.76 18.37
CA ILE A 141 -4.52 3.94 17.50
C ILE A 141 -4.42 2.79 16.49
N LEU A 142 -4.67 1.54 16.93
CA LEU A 142 -4.63 0.40 16.02
C LEU A 142 -5.75 0.47 14.98
N ILE A 143 -7.00 0.72 15.38
CA ILE A 143 -8.11 0.90 14.43
C ILE A 143 -7.79 2.00 13.43
N ASP A 144 -7.24 3.11 13.91
CA ASP A 144 -6.88 4.23 13.07
C ASP A 144 -5.82 3.85 12.03
N ALA A 145 -4.80 3.09 12.43
CA ALA A 145 -3.75 2.63 11.54
C ALA A 145 -4.25 1.61 10.53
N VAL A 146 -5.05 0.64 10.97
CA VAL A 146 -5.69 -0.37 10.10
C VAL A 146 -6.61 0.31 9.09
N TRP A 147 -7.41 1.29 9.52
CA TRP A 147 -8.25 2.07 8.61
C TRP A 147 -7.42 2.73 7.52
N THR A 148 -6.32 3.39 7.90
CA THR A 148 -5.42 4.04 6.94
C THR A 148 -4.86 3.02 5.94
N GLU A 149 -4.38 1.86 6.41
CA GLU A 149 -3.86 0.82 5.51
C GLU A 149 -4.93 0.28 4.55
N VAL A 150 -6.12 -0.09 5.05
CA VAL A 150 -7.22 -0.59 4.21
C VAL A 150 -7.66 0.49 3.23
N ALA A 151 -7.76 1.73 3.69
CA ALA A 151 -8.10 2.85 2.84
C ALA A 151 -7.10 2.98 1.70
N ASP A 152 -5.81 3.11 2.00
CA ASP A 152 -4.75 3.31 1.01
C ASP A 152 -4.68 2.17 0.00
N ARG A 153 -4.84 0.91 0.43
CA ARG A 153 -4.90 -0.24 -0.49
C ARG A 153 -6.11 -0.18 -1.42
N LEU A 154 -7.28 0.24 -0.92
CA LEU A 154 -8.47 0.45 -1.76
C LEU A 154 -8.28 1.61 -2.75
N ARG A 155 -7.63 2.70 -2.34
CA ARG A 155 -7.30 3.83 -3.24
C ARG A 155 -6.40 3.40 -4.39
N GLN A 156 -5.44 2.52 -4.11
CA GLN A 156 -4.49 1.98 -5.09
C GLN A 156 -5.07 0.84 -5.94
N SER A 157 -6.32 0.40 -5.68
CA SER A 157 -6.93 -0.67 -6.46
C SER A 157 -7.20 -0.26 -7.90
N LEU A 158 -7.03 -1.19 -8.84
CA LEU A 158 -7.30 -0.93 -10.27
C LEU A 158 -8.76 -0.52 -10.51
N HIS A 159 -9.70 -1.10 -9.76
CA HIS A 159 -11.09 -0.72 -9.86
C HIS A 159 -11.31 0.76 -9.47
N ASN A 160 -10.63 1.27 -8.44
CA ASN A 160 -10.69 2.69 -8.11
C ASN A 160 -10.07 3.56 -9.23
N ALA A 161 -8.98 3.10 -9.85
CA ALA A 161 -8.37 3.79 -10.99
C ALA A 161 -9.34 3.90 -12.19
N ILE A 162 -10.16 2.89 -12.45
CA ILE A 162 -11.21 2.93 -13.49
C ILE A 162 -12.21 4.04 -13.19
N LEU A 163 -12.72 4.10 -11.96
CA LEU A 163 -13.72 5.09 -11.56
C LEU A 163 -13.19 6.52 -11.67
N ILE A 164 -11.91 6.74 -11.35
CA ILE A 164 -11.24 8.04 -11.54
C ILE A 164 -11.13 8.35 -13.04
N ARG A 165 -10.64 7.40 -13.85
CA ARG A 165 -10.43 7.62 -15.28
C ARG A 165 -11.73 7.95 -16.02
N LEU A 166 -12.83 7.30 -15.67
CA LEU A 166 -14.12 7.47 -16.33
C LEU A 166 -14.91 8.68 -15.79
N ASP A 167 -14.33 9.49 -14.91
CA ASP A 167 -15.02 10.60 -14.21
C ASP A 167 -16.31 10.14 -13.49
N MET A 168 -16.30 8.89 -13.03
CA MET A 168 -17.43 8.28 -12.30
C MET A 168 -17.20 8.30 -10.79
N ALA A 169 -16.32 9.19 -10.34
CA ALA A 169 -15.94 9.32 -8.95
C ALA A 169 -17.11 9.74 -8.04
N GLU A 170 -18.09 10.46 -8.58
CA GLU A 170 -19.30 10.89 -7.87
C GLU A 170 -20.44 9.85 -7.92
N GLN A 171 -20.44 8.95 -8.91
CA GLN A 171 -21.48 7.93 -9.12
C GLN A 171 -21.13 6.55 -8.52
N ARG A 172 -20.09 6.48 -7.68
CA ARG A 172 -19.51 5.22 -7.19
C ARG A 172 -20.45 4.31 -6.42
N ASN A 173 -21.40 4.87 -5.68
CA ASN A 173 -22.40 4.08 -4.95
C ASN A 173 -23.39 3.36 -5.87
N HIS A 174 -23.39 3.66 -7.18
CA HIS A 174 -24.24 3.04 -8.19
C HIS A 174 -23.52 1.98 -9.05
N VAL A 175 -22.19 1.88 -8.92
CA VAL A 175 -21.38 0.92 -9.69
C VAL A 175 -20.98 -0.25 -8.78
N SER A 176 -21.75 -1.33 -8.82
CA SER A 176 -21.44 -2.57 -8.08
C SER A 176 -20.30 -3.35 -8.74
N ARG A 177 -19.50 -4.05 -7.92
CA ARG A 177 -18.45 -4.94 -8.42
C ARG A 177 -19.04 -6.23 -8.99
N PRO A 178 -18.56 -6.72 -10.14
CA PRO A 178 -19.18 -7.86 -10.80
C PRO A 178 -18.74 -9.23 -10.24
N TRP A 179 -17.72 -9.32 -9.36
CA TRP A 179 -17.11 -10.59 -8.93
C TRP A 179 -17.56 -11.10 -7.55
N ASP A 180 -18.72 -10.66 -7.06
CA ASP A 180 -19.26 -11.13 -5.79
C ASP A 180 -19.92 -12.54 -5.92
N SER A 181 -19.08 -13.57 -5.78
CA SER A 181 -19.32 -14.76 -4.92
C SER A 181 -19.95 -16.09 -5.44
N GLN A 182 -19.43 -17.21 -4.90
CA GLN A 182 -20.06 -18.55 -4.70
C GLN A 182 -19.63 -19.15 -3.34
N LEU A 183 -20.46 -19.98 -2.68
CA LEU A 183 -20.21 -20.51 -1.32
C LEU A 183 -19.95 -22.04 -1.29
N ARG A 184 -19.00 -22.45 -0.44
CA ARG A 184 -18.81 -23.81 0.11
C ARG A 184 -18.92 -23.75 1.64
N THR A 185 -19.75 -24.59 2.25
CA THR A 185 -19.69 -24.85 3.69
C THR A 185 -19.10 -26.24 3.90
N ALA A 186 -18.44 -26.47 5.04
CA ALA A 186 -17.68 -27.70 5.30
C ALA A 186 -18.50 -29.00 5.13
N ASP A 187 -19.83 -28.91 5.16
CA ASP A 187 -20.74 -30.05 5.16
C ASP A 187 -21.80 -30.05 4.03
N GLN A 188 -21.78 -29.11 3.08
CA GLN A 188 -22.79 -29.03 2.01
C GLN A 188 -22.20 -28.92 0.60
N ALA A 189 -22.97 -29.41 -0.37
CA ALA A 189 -22.67 -29.22 -1.78
C ALA A 189 -22.56 -27.72 -2.11
N PRO A 190 -21.68 -27.32 -3.05
CA PRO A 190 -21.56 -25.92 -3.46
C PRO A 190 -22.92 -25.34 -3.83
N GLN A 191 -23.25 -24.18 -3.26
CA GLN A 191 -24.45 -23.43 -3.64
C GLN A 191 -24.04 -22.06 -4.19
N PRO A 192 -24.62 -21.66 -5.33
CA PRO A 192 -24.41 -20.31 -5.84
C PRO A 192 -24.99 -19.30 -4.84
N LEU A 193 -24.25 -18.21 -4.63
CA LEU A 193 -24.76 -17.06 -3.89
C LEU A 193 -25.55 -16.17 -4.85
N ALA A 194 -26.51 -15.43 -4.31
CA ALA A 194 -27.16 -14.39 -5.08
C ALA A 194 -26.15 -13.28 -5.38
N SER A 195 -26.23 -12.68 -6.56
CA SER A 195 -25.26 -11.69 -7.05
C SER A 195 -25.19 -10.40 -6.23
N ASP A 196 -26.13 -10.19 -5.30
CA ASP A 196 -26.21 -9.07 -4.37
C ASP A 196 -25.74 -9.43 -2.94
N THR A 197 -25.31 -10.67 -2.69
CA THR A 197 -24.89 -11.09 -1.35
C THR A 197 -23.54 -10.47 -1.00
N HIS A 198 -23.50 -9.62 0.02
CA HIS A 198 -22.25 -9.03 0.50
C HIS A 198 -21.42 -10.03 1.32
N ILE A 199 -20.11 -9.98 1.17
CA ILE A 199 -19.18 -10.89 1.88
C ILE A 199 -19.33 -10.86 3.40
N VAL A 200 -19.70 -9.71 3.97
CA VAL A 200 -19.91 -9.58 5.41
C VAL A 200 -21.10 -10.39 5.91
N GLU A 201 -22.16 -10.50 5.10
CA GLU A 201 -23.33 -11.31 5.43
C GLU A 201 -22.94 -12.78 5.48
N VAL A 202 -22.12 -13.23 4.53
CA VAL A 202 -21.55 -14.59 4.51
C VAL A 202 -20.68 -14.83 5.75
N PHE A 203 -19.82 -13.88 6.08
CA PHE A 203 -18.93 -13.97 7.25
C PHE A 203 -19.70 -14.07 8.58
N ASP A 204 -20.86 -13.41 8.67
CA ASP A 204 -21.72 -13.41 9.86
C ASP A 204 -22.72 -14.57 9.92
N ARG A 205 -22.87 -15.36 8.85
CA ARG A 205 -23.76 -16.52 8.89
C ARG A 205 -23.40 -17.43 10.06
N ARG A 206 -24.42 -17.96 10.72
CA ARG A 206 -24.25 -18.77 11.95
C ARG A 206 -23.38 -20.01 11.73
N ASP A 207 -23.48 -20.63 10.56
CA ASP A 207 -22.67 -21.78 10.17
C ASP A 207 -21.21 -21.41 9.89
N VAL A 208 -20.95 -20.22 9.34
CA VAL A 208 -19.58 -19.71 9.10
C VAL A 208 -18.92 -19.18 10.38
N GLY A 209 -19.67 -18.53 11.27
CA GLY A 209 -19.19 -18.09 12.58
C GLY A 209 -17.96 -17.18 12.56
N GLY A 210 -17.72 -16.46 11.46
CA GLY A 210 -16.54 -15.61 11.27
C GLY A 210 -15.21 -16.35 11.06
N LYS A 211 -15.23 -17.65 10.73
CA LYS A 211 -14.05 -18.42 10.30
C LYS A 211 -14.22 -18.81 8.84
N LEU A 212 -13.63 -18.02 7.94
CA LEU A 212 -13.92 -18.04 6.51
C LEU A 212 -12.65 -18.15 5.66
N LEU A 213 -12.69 -19.02 4.64
CA LEU A 213 -11.68 -19.12 3.59
C LEU A 213 -12.18 -18.43 2.33
N ILE A 214 -11.36 -17.63 1.65
CA ILE A 214 -11.64 -17.11 0.31
C ILE A 214 -10.68 -17.77 -0.68
N LEU A 215 -11.26 -18.49 -1.64
CA LEU A 215 -10.56 -19.17 -2.73
C LEU A 215 -10.82 -18.45 -4.04
N GLY A 216 -9.86 -18.50 -4.95
CA GLY A 216 -10.06 -17.99 -6.31
C GLY A 216 -8.76 -17.94 -7.10
N ASN A 217 -8.89 -17.93 -8.42
CA ASN A 217 -7.76 -17.85 -9.34
C ASN A 217 -6.92 -16.57 -9.14
N PRO A 218 -5.68 -16.51 -9.66
CA PRO A 218 -4.93 -15.25 -9.74
C PRO A 218 -5.77 -14.13 -10.37
N GLY A 219 -5.78 -12.94 -9.77
CA GLY A 219 -6.56 -11.81 -10.29
C GLY A 219 -8.08 -11.90 -10.15
N SER A 220 -8.61 -12.90 -9.43
CA SER A 220 -10.07 -13.06 -9.16
C SER A 220 -10.66 -12.04 -8.18
N GLY A 221 -9.82 -11.26 -7.50
CA GLY A 221 -10.29 -10.24 -6.55
C GLY A 221 -10.28 -10.66 -5.06
N LYS A 222 -9.59 -11.74 -4.67
CA LYS A 222 -9.50 -12.20 -3.26
C LYS A 222 -9.15 -11.09 -2.26
N THR A 223 -8.02 -10.42 -2.46
CA THR A 223 -7.57 -9.29 -1.62
C THR A 223 -8.60 -8.16 -1.62
N THR A 224 -9.21 -7.89 -2.76
CA THR A 224 -10.25 -6.86 -2.91
C THR A 224 -11.50 -7.19 -2.09
N THR A 225 -11.97 -8.44 -2.13
CA THR A 225 -13.07 -8.95 -1.29
C THR A 225 -12.72 -8.94 0.19
N MET A 226 -11.47 -9.28 0.56
CA MET A 226 -10.98 -9.15 1.93
C MET A 226 -10.99 -7.70 2.42
N LEU A 227 -10.56 -6.75 1.58
CA LEU A 227 -10.57 -5.32 1.92
C LEU A 227 -11.99 -4.79 2.12
N ASP A 228 -12.94 -5.22 1.28
CA ASP A 228 -14.35 -4.86 1.43
C ASP A 228 -14.92 -5.37 2.76
N LEU A 229 -14.61 -6.63 3.11
CA LEU A 229 -14.95 -7.18 4.42
C LEU A 229 -14.28 -6.38 5.55
N ALA A 230 -12.99 -6.04 5.40
CA ALA A 230 -12.25 -5.30 6.40
C ALA A 230 -12.87 -3.93 6.69
N VAL A 231 -13.31 -3.19 5.68
CA VAL A 231 -14.00 -1.89 5.86
C VAL A 231 -15.19 -2.02 6.80
N GLU A 232 -16.05 -3.01 6.58
CA GLU A 232 -17.23 -3.22 7.41
C GLU A 232 -16.87 -3.71 8.82
N LEU A 233 -15.89 -4.61 8.92
CA LEU A 233 -15.39 -5.08 10.22
C LEU A 233 -14.75 -3.93 11.04
N ILE A 234 -14.06 -2.98 10.41
CA ILE A 234 -13.50 -1.81 11.10
C ILE A 234 -14.62 -0.90 11.59
N LYS A 235 -15.66 -0.64 10.77
CA LYS A 235 -16.82 0.17 11.19
C LYS A 235 -17.48 -0.41 12.45
N ARG A 236 -17.67 -1.73 12.49
CA ARG A 236 -18.20 -2.45 13.67
C ARG A 236 -17.24 -2.38 14.85
N ALA A 237 -15.96 -2.72 14.66
CA ALA A 237 -14.95 -2.66 15.71
C ALA A 237 -14.80 -1.24 16.28
N ASN A 238 -15.06 -0.22 15.47
CA ASN A 238 -15.01 1.16 15.90
C ASN A 238 -16.21 1.55 16.79
N THR A 239 -17.42 1.13 16.41
CA THR A 239 -18.68 1.50 17.09
C THR A 239 -19.02 0.57 18.26
N GLN A 240 -18.53 -0.67 18.24
CA GLN A 240 -18.85 -1.72 19.19
C GLN A 240 -17.55 -2.31 19.77
N SER A 241 -17.27 -2.03 21.05
CA SER A 241 -16.00 -2.40 21.67
C SER A 241 -15.78 -3.90 21.85
N ASP A 242 -16.85 -4.69 21.78
CA ASP A 242 -16.83 -6.16 21.83
C ASP A 242 -16.48 -6.80 20.48
N HIS A 243 -16.56 -6.05 19.38
CA HIS A 243 -16.12 -6.53 18.08
C HIS A 243 -14.59 -6.47 17.97
N PRO A 244 -13.95 -7.54 17.45
CA PRO A 244 -12.51 -7.58 17.29
C PRO A 244 -12.04 -6.67 16.15
N ILE A 245 -10.83 -6.15 16.28
CA ILE A 245 -10.19 -5.27 15.29
C ILE A 245 -9.63 -6.14 14.17
N PRO A 246 -10.09 -5.99 12.91
CA PRO A 246 -9.51 -6.71 11.79
C PRO A 246 -8.08 -6.22 11.54
N VAL A 247 -7.12 -7.13 11.36
CA VAL A 247 -5.72 -6.77 11.07
C VAL A 247 -5.22 -7.63 9.93
N MET A 248 -4.63 -7.00 8.91
CA MET A 248 -4.17 -7.70 7.71
C MET A 248 -2.72 -8.17 7.85
N PHE A 249 -2.52 -9.46 7.55
CA PHE A 249 -1.22 -10.09 7.57
C PHE A 249 -0.95 -10.76 6.22
N ASN A 250 0.25 -10.56 5.69
CA ASN A 250 0.68 -11.22 4.46
C ASN A 250 1.47 -12.49 4.85
N LEU A 251 0.92 -13.66 4.57
CA LEU A 251 1.51 -14.95 4.93
C LEU A 251 2.91 -15.15 4.33
N SER A 252 3.22 -14.55 3.18
CA SER A 252 4.57 -14.63 2.59
C SER A 252 5.67 -14.03 3.48
N SER A 253 5.31 -13.17 4.45
CA SER A 253 6.26 -12.65 5.44
C SER A 253 6.64 -13.66 6.53
N TRP A 254 5.86 -14.74 6.69
CA TRP A 254 6.14 -15.81 7.64
C TRP A 254 7.20 -16.75 7.08
N GLN A 255 8.47 -16.34 7.09
CA GLN A 255 9.56 -17.08 6.42
C GLN A 255 10.19 -18.20 7.25
N ASN A 256 10.08 -18.14 8.59
CA ASN A 256 10.74 -19.10 9.48
C ASN A 256 9.78 -20.22 9.91
N GLU A 257 10.03 -21.45 9.46
CA GLU A 257 9.22 -22.64 9.79
C GLU A 257 9.20 -22.99 11.27
N LYS A 258 10.22 -22.59 12.04
CA LYS A 258 10.27 -22.85 13.49
C LYS A 258 9.55 -21.79 14.30
N GLN A 259 9.15 -20.68 13.66
CA GLN A 259 8.44 -19.61 14.33
C GLN A 259 6.96 -19.96 14.41
N SER A 260 6.38 -19.90 15.60
CA SER A 260 4.94 -20.10 15.76
C SER A 260 4.14 -18.99 15.06
N ILE A 261 2.90 -19.29 14.65
CA ILE A 261 2.01 -18.27 14.07
C ILE A 261 1.79 -17.10 15.04
N THR A 262 1.67 -17.37 16.34
CA THR A 262 1.55 -16.34 17.37
C THR A 262 2.76 -15.40 17.37
N ASP A 263 3.98 -15.94 17.38
CA ASP A 263 5.20 -15.12 17.37
C ASP A 263 5.38 -14.35 16.06
N TRP A 264 4.92 -14.91 14.95
CA TRP A 264 4.88 -14.23 13.66
C TRP A 264 3.90 -13.06 13.68
N LEU A 265 2.64 -13.27 14.10
CA LEU A 265 1.64 -12.21 14.22
C LEU A 265 2.13 -11.07 15.12
N LEU A 266 2.78 -11.38 16.25
CA LEU A 266 3.35 -10.38 17.15
C LEU A 266 4.49 -9.58 16.51
N SER A 267 5.34 -10.25 15.72
CA SER A 267 6.41 -9.60 14.97
C SER A 267 5.85 -8.64 13.91
N GLU A 268 4.82 -9.08 13.18
CA GLU A 268 4.16 -8.26 12.16
C GLU A 268 3.39 -7.08 12.76
N LEU A 269 2.67 -7.28 13.87
CA LEU A 269 1.98 -6.20 14.60
C LEU A 269 2.95 -5.11 15.05
N LYS A 270 4.13 -5.51 15.53
CA LYS A 270 5.19 -4.59 15.94
C LYS A 270 5.76 -3.85 14.73
N LEU A 271 6.04 -4.56 13.65
CA LEU A 271 6.64 -3.99 12.45
C LEU A 271 5.70 -3.00 11.76
N LYS A 272 4.44 -3.39 11.53
CA LYS A 272 3.47 -2.60 10.77
C LYS A 272 2.85 -1.46 11.57
N TYR A 273 2.54 -1.69 12.85
CA TYR A 273 1.74 -0.77 13.65
C TYR A 273 2.43 -0.30 14.94
N GLY A 274 3.69 -0.68 15.18
CA GLY A 274 4.42 -0.30 16.39
C GLY A 274 3.89 -0.93 17.69
N VAL A 275 3.02 -1.94 17.59
CA VAL A 275 2.41 -2.60 18.75
C VAL A 275 3.45 -3.44 19.49
N SER A 276 3.68 -3.15 20.77
CA SER A 276 4.64 -3.93 21.57
C SER A 276 4.22 -5.40 21.69
N GLN A 277 5.18 -6.32 21.77
CA GLN A 277 4.89 -7.76 21.91
C GLN A 277 3.98 -8.07 23.11
N ARG A 278 4.21 -7.41 24.25
CA ARG A 278 3.37 -7.60 25.45
C ARG A 278 1.91 -7.19 25.22
N LEU A 279 1.68 -6.08 24.51
CA LEU A 279 0.34 -5.63 24.19
C LEU A 279 -0.33 -6.54 23.15
N GLY A 280 0.42 -6.94 22.11
CA GLY A 280 -0.06 -7.90 21.12
C GLY A 280 -0.46 -9.24 21.75
N GLN A 281 0.35 -9.78 22.67
CA GLN A 281 0.03 -11.02 23.40
C GLN A 281 -1.27 -10.89 24.18
N LYS A 282 -1.45 -9.76 24.88
CA LYS A 282 -2.70 -9.47 25.59
C LYS A 282 -3.90 -9.47 24.63
N TRP A 283 -3.79 -8.76 23.50
CA TRP A 283 -4.88 -8.68 22.52
C TRP A 283 -5.21 -10.02 21.85
N LEU A 284 -4.21 -10.86 21.57
CA LEU A 284 -4.42 -12.21 21.06
C LEU A 284 -5.12 -13.09 22.10
N ALA A 285 -4.65 -13.10 23.35
CA ALA A 285 -5.26 -13.86 24.44
C ALA A 285 -6.72 -13.44 24.70
N GLN A 286 -7.00 -12.14 24.61
CA GLN A 286 -8.34 -11.56 24.79
C GLN A 286 -9.23 -11.65 23.55
N LYS A 287 -8.74 -12.22 22.44
CA LYS A 287 -9.45 -12.29 21.14
C LYS A 287 -9.89 -10.91 20.63
N THR A 288 -9.15 -9.86 20.97
CA THR A 288 -9.38 -8.48 20.52
C THR A 288 -9.05 -8.31 19.03
N LEU A 289 -8.22 -9.19 18.47
CA LEU A 289 -7.80 -9.13 17.06
C LEU A 289 -8.56 -10.16 16.23
N LEU A 290 -8.88 -9.78 14.99
CA LEU A 290 -9.40 -10.64 13.94
C LEU A 290 -8.35 -10.66 12.81
N PRO A 291 -7.50 -11.69 12.75
CA PRO A 291 -6.50 -11.78 11.69
C PRO A 291 -7.16 -12.01 10.33
N LEU A 292 -6.74 -11.23 9.34
CA LEU A 292 -7.06 -11.39 7.93
C LEU A 292 -5.76 -11.82 7.22
N LEU A 293 -5.64 -13.11 6.90
CA LEU A 293 -4.42 -13.69 6.35
C LEU A 293 -4.55 -13.77 4.83
N ASP A 294 -3.65 -13.14 4.10
CA ASP A 294 -3.61 -13.15 2.63
C ASP A 294 -2.30 -13.79 2.14
N GLY A 295 -2.30 -14.30 0.90
CA GLY A 295 -1.09 -14.82 0.24
C GLY A 295 -0.61 -16.19 0.74
N LEU A 296 -1.50 -17.15 1.03
CA LEU A 296 -1.06 -18.51 1.37
C LEU A 296 -0.25 -19.15 0.22
N ASP A 297 -0.69 -18.91 -1.01
CA ASP A 297 -0.04 -19.38 -2.25
C ASP A 297 1.28 -18.66 -2.59
N GLU A 298 1.57 -17.54 -1.91
CA GLU A 298 2.80 -16.77 -2.07
C GLU A 298 3.98 -17.37 -1.28
N LEU A 299 3.70 -18.30 -0.36
CA LEU A 299 4.72 -19.07 0.32
C LEU A 299 5.39 -20.06 -0.66
N PRO A 300 6.67 -20.41 -0.44
CA PRO A 300 7.31 -21.51 -1.16
C PRO A 300 6.45 -22.78 -1.12
N PRO A 301 6.29 -23.53 -2.23
CA PRO A 301 5.37 -24.66 -2.33
C PRO A 301 5.49 -25.66 -1.17
N GLU A 302 6.72 -25.98 -0.77
CA GLU A 302 7.04 -26.89 0.32
C GLU A 302 6.57 -26.41 1.72
N ARG A 303 6.22 -25.12 1.86
CA ARG A 303 5.77 -24.50 3.12
C ARG A 303 4.28 -24.25 3.19
N GLN A 304 3.57 -24.27 2.06
CA GLN A 304 2.16 -23.91 2.01
C GLN A 304 1.29 -24.85 2.87
N GLU A 305 1.42 -26.16 2.67
CA GLU A 305 0.68 -27.16 3.45
C GLU A 305 1.09 -27.21 4.94
N PRO A 306 2.39 -27.19 5.31
CA PRO A 306 2.81 -27.05 6.71
C PRO A 306 2.27 -25.80 7.41
N VAL A 307 2.07 -24.70 6.69
CA VAL A 307 1.42 -23.49 7.25
C VAL A 307 -0.07 -23.73 7.50
N VAL A 308 -0.77 -24.46 6.62
CA VAL A 308 -2.16 -24.88 6.85
C VAL A 308 -2.28 -25.73 8.12
N GLU A 309 -1.38 -26.70 8.31
CA GLU A 309 -1.34 -27.53 9.51
C GLU A 309 -1.11 -26.70 10.78
N GLN A 310 -0.16 -25.76 10.77
CA GLN A 310 0.09 -24.90 11.91
C GLN A 310 -1.09 -23.95 12.22
N ILE A 311 -1.79 -23.44 11.21
CA ILE A 311 -3.03 -22.66 11.41
C ILE A 311 -4.09 -23.55 12.09
N ASN A 312 -4.23 -24.80 11.66
CA ASN A 312 -5.16 -25.76 12.25
C ASN A 312 -4.84 -26.07 13.72
N GLU A 313 -3.57 -26.35 14.02
CA GLU A 313 -3.10 -26.58 15.39
C GLU A 313 -3.39 -25.36 16.28
N TRP A 314 -3.15 -24.15 15.77
CA TRP A 314 -3.44 -22.91 16.47
C TRP A 314 -4.93 -22.69 16.72
N LEU A 315 -5.79 -23.04 15.76
CA LEU A 315 -7.25 -22.98 15.93
C LEU A 315 -7.75 -24.00 16.95
N GLN A 316 -7.12 -25.18 17.03
CA GLN A 316 -7.50 -26.26 17.94
C GLN A 316 -6.95 -26.09 19.37
N SER A 317 -5.86 -25.35 19.56
CA SER A 317 -5.23 -25.16 20.87
C SER A 317 -6.06 -24.35 21.87
N GLY A 318 -7.09 -23.64 21.40
CA GLY A 318 -7.84 -22.65 22.18
C GLY A 318 -7.17 -21.28 22.27
N GLU A 319 -5.91 -21.17 21.85
CA GLU A 319 -5.17 -19.90 21.78
C GLU A 319 -5.49 -19.12 20.49
N GLY A 320 -5.94 -19.80 19.44
CA GLY A 320 -6.36 -19.20 18.17
C GLY A 320 -7.57 -18.25 18.29
N PRO A 321 -7.76 -17.36 17.31
CA PRO A 321 -8.74 -16.27 17.39
C PRO A 321 -10.17 -16.83 17.30
N SER A 322 -11.12 -16.04 17.78
CA SER A 322 -12.55 -16.35 17.65
C SER A 322 -13.04 -16.25 16.20
N ARG A 323 -12.42 -15.36 15.42
CA ARG A 323 -12.71 -15.10 14.02
C ARG A 323 -11.42 -15.02 13.21
N LEU A 324 -11.44 -15.53 11.98
CA LEU A 324 -10.28 -15.63 11.10
C LEU A 324 -10.74 -15.60 9.64
N LEU A 325 -10.07 -14.80 8.81
CA LEU A 325 -10.19 -14.89 7.36
C LEU A 325 -8.86 -15.38 6.79
N VAL A 326 -8.91 -16.30 5.83
CA VAL A 326 -7.73 -16.71 5.05
C VAL A 326 -8.05 -16.58 3.57
N CYS A 327 -7.13 -16.06 2.77
CA CYS A 327 -7.21 -16.03 1.31
C CYS A 327 -6.15 -16.97 0.71
N SER A 328 -6.52 -17.72 -0.33
CA SER A 328 -5.61 -18.61 -1.03
C SER A 328 -6.06 -18.84 -2.47
N ARG A 329 -5.13 -19.19 -3.36
CA ARG A 329 -5.50 -19.70 -4.69
C ARG A 329 -6.12 -21.09 -4.60
N ILE A 330 -7.09 -21.32 -5.48
CA ILE A 330 -7.86 -22.56 -5.47
C ILE A 330 -7.05 -23.77 -5.93
N GLU A 331 -6.22 -23.62 -6.97
CA GLU A 331 -5.49 -24.73 -7.59
C GLU A 331 -4.50 -25.35 -6.59
N GLU A 332 -3.68 -24.52 -5.95
CA GLU A 332 -2.72 -24.93 -4.93
C GLU A 332 -3.45 -25.51 -3.71
N TYR A 333 -4.49 -24.82 -3.22
CA TYR A 333 -5.22 -25.24 -2.03
C TYR A 333 -5.96 -26.56 -2.20
N GLU A 334 -6.47 -26.87 -3.39
CA GLU A 334 -7.15 -28.14 -3.66
C GLU A 334 -6.19 -29.33 -3.60
N LEU A 335 -4.91 -29.13 -3.93
CA LEU A 335 -3.88 -30.17 -3.92
C LEU A 335 -3.41 -30.57 -2.51
N TYR A 336 -3.54 -29.70 -1.52
CA TYR A 336 -3.13 -30.03 -0.14
C TYR A 336 -3.95 -31.20 0.41
N ALA A 337 -3.32 -32.14 1.11
CA ALA A 337 -4.01 -33.17 1.85
C ALA A 337 -4.68 -32.57 3.10
N ALA A 338 -4.00 -31.66 3.80
CA ALA A 338 -4.56 -30.91 4.92
C ALA A 338 -5.46 -29.76 4.42
N LYS A 339 -6.67 -29.66 4.97
CA LYS A 339 -7.58 -28.52 4.75
C LYS A 339 -7.69 -27.67 6.02
N LEU A 340 -7.79 -26.36 5.85
CA LEU A 340 -8.02 -25.42 6.95
C LEU A 340 -9.32 -25.75 7.70
N LEU A 341 -9.25 -25.77 9.02
CA LEU A 341 -10.35 -26.01 9.94
C LEU A 341 -11.17 -24.73 10.15
N LEU A 342 -11.68 -24.20 9.04
CA LEU A 342 -12.59 -23.08 8.97
C LEU A 342 -13.99 -23.59 8.72
N ASN A 343 -15.01 -22.81 9.10
CA ASN A 343 -16.38 -23.30 9.06
C ASN A 343 -17.06 -23.02 7.69
N GLY A 344 -16.54 -22.06 6.94
CA GLY A 344 -17.00 -21.73 5.60
C GLY A 344 -15.87 -21.41 4.64
N ALA A 345 -16.17 -21.51 3.35
CA ALA A 345 -15.30 -21.08 2.26
C ALA A 345 -16.13 -20.39 1.16
N VAL A 346 -15.61 -19.32 0.58
CA VAL A 346 -16.17 -18.66 -0.61
C VAL A 346 -15.21 -18.89 -1.75
N ARG A 347 -15.73 -19.28 -2.91
CA ARG A 347 -14.98 -19.38 -4.16
C ARG A 347 -15.36 -18.20 -5.05
N LEU A 348 -14.36 -17.42 -5.46
CA LEU A 348 -14.50 -16.41 -6.49
C LEU A 348 -14.35 -17.08 -7.85
N GLU A 349 -15.39 -16.96 -8.67
CA GLU A 349 -15.45 -17.53 -10.01
C GLU A 349 -15.20 -16.49 -11.09
N PRO A 350 -14.86 -16.91 -12.31
CA PRO A 350 -14.81 -16.02 -13.46
C PRO A 350 -16.14 -15.27 -13.65
N LEU A 351 -16.05 -14.02 -14.07
CA LEU A 351 -17.23 -13.18 -14.34
C LEU A 351 -18.11 -13.81 -15.42
N THR A 352 -19.42 -13.80 -15.18
CA THR A 352 -20.43 -14.17 -16.17
C THR A 352 -20.61 -13.08 -17.22
N ASP A 353 -21.19 -13.44 -18.37
CA ASP A 353 -21.50 -12.48 -19.44
C ASP A 353 -22.47 -11.40 -18.99
N GLU A 354 -23.45 -11.79 -18.17
CA GLU A 354 -24.40 -10.86 -17.59
C GLU A 354 -23.71 -9.86 -16.65
N GLN A 355 -22.81 -10.33 -15.79
CA GLN A 355 -22.02 -9.47 -14.91
C GLN A 355 -21.12 -8.51 -15.68
N LEU A 356 -20.42 -9.00 -16.71
CA LEU A 356 -19.57 -8.18 -17.58
C LEU A 356 -20.37 -7.10 -18.31
N ARG A 357 -21.47 -7.49 -18.96
CA ARG A 357 -22.34 -6.57 -19.69
C ARG A 357 -22.93 -5.51 -18.76
N ASN A 358 -23.46 -5.92 -17.61
CA ASN A 358 -24.07 -4.99 -16.65
C ASN A 358 -23.02 -4.01 -16.09
N TYR A 359 -21.82 -4.50 -15.80
CA TYR A 359 -20.72 -3.67 -15.32
C TYR A 359 -20.26 -2.65 -16.36
N LEU A 360 -19.97 -3.08 -17.59
CA LEU A 360 -19.56 -2.18 -18.67
C LEU A 360 -20.64 -1.17 -19.03
N ASN A 361 -21.92 -1.57 -19.03
CA ASN A 361 -23.03 -0.65 -19.24
C ASN A 361 -23.16 0.38 -18.10
N SER A 362 -22.98 -0.04 -16.85
CA SER A 362 -22.96 0.88 -15.70
C SER A 362 -21.83 1.91 -15.82
N MET A 363 -20.78 1.58 -16.55
CA MET A 363 -19.62 2.44 -16.84
C MET A 363 -19.74 3.23 -18.15
N GLN A 364 -20.90 3.19 -18.82
CA GLN A 364 -21.12 3.80 -20.14
C GLN A 364 -20.17 3.27 -21.24
N MET A 365 -19.63 2.07 -21.07
CA MET A 365 -18.71 1.38 -21.99
C MET A 365 -19.41 0.27 -22.79
N GLY A 366 -20.66 0.48 -23.19
CA GLY A 366 -21.46 -0.53 -23.91
C GLY A 366 -20.82 -0.99 -25.24
N GLU A 367 -20.09 -0.11 -25.93
CA GLU A 367 -19.38 -0.45 -27.18
C GLU A 367 -18.23 -1.45 -26.94
N LEU A 368 -17.57 -1.38 -25.78
CA LEU A 368 -16.53 -2.33 -25.41
C LEU A 368 -17.15 -3.73 -25.22
N TRP A 369 -18.34 -3.83 -24.62
CA TRP A 369 -19.06 -5.10 -24.52
C TRP A 369 -19.36 -5.71 -25.91
N GLU A 370 -19.84 -4.89 -26.85
CA GLU A 370 -20.13 -5.33 -28.22
C GLU A 370 -18.90 -5.90 -28.94
N THR A 371 -17.73 -5.35 -28.66
CA THR A 371 -16.45 -5.85 -29.17
C THR A 371 -16.04 -7.16 -28.48
N LEU A 372 -16.08 -7.18 -27.14
CA LEU A 372 -15.64 -8.33 -26.35
C LEU A 372 -16.46 -9.59 -26.63
N GLN A 373 -17.78 -9.46 -26.83
CA GLN A 373 -18.65 -10.62 -27.06
C GLN A 373 -18.40 -11.32 -28.42
N GLN A 374 -17.71 -10.67 -29.36
CA GLN A 374 -17.40 -11.23 -30.68
C GLN A 374 -16.12 -12.07 -30.70
N ASP A 375 -15.26 -11.94 -29.69
CA ASP A 375 -14.01 -12.69 -29.56
C ASP A 375 -14.03 -13.54 -28.29
N ALA A 376 -14.29 -14.84 -28.43
CA ALA A 376 -14.44 -15.77 -27.31
C ALA A 376 -13.16 -15.88 -26.44
N GLU A 377 -11.99 -15.78 -27.04
CA GLU A 377 -10.70 -15.87 -26.35
C GLU A 377 -10.42 -14.58 -25.54
N LEU A 378 -10.72 -13.42 -26.11
CA LEU A 378 -10.65 -12.15 -25.39
C LEU A 378 -11.70 -12.08 -24.28
N LEU A 379 -12.92 -12.55 -24.55
CA LEU A 379 -13.98 -12.64 -23.54
C LEU A 379 -13.52 -13.50 -22.35
N ALA A 380 -12.93 -14.67 -22.62
CA ALA A 380 -12.39 -15.55 -21.58
C ALA A 380 -11.33 -14.88 -20.71
N LEU A 381 -10.46 -14.05 -21.30
CA LEU A 381 -9.46 -13.26 -20.55
C LEU A 381 -10.12 -12.26 -19.60
N VAL A 382 -11.05 -11.44 -20.10
CA VAL A 382 -11.71 -10.38 -19.30
C VAL A 382 -12.73 -10.92 -18.31
N ARG A 383 -13.04 -12.23 -18.33
CA ARG A 383 -13.73 -12.86 -17.19
C ARG A 383 -12.92 -12.82 -15.90
N THR A 384 -11.61 -12.57 -15.97
CA THR A 384 -10.76 -12.32 -14.80
C THR A 384 -10.83 -10.82 -14.43
N PRO A 385 -11.29 -10.46 -13.22
CA PRO A 385 -11.41 -9.06 -12.77
C PRO A 385 -10.17 -8.18 -12.99
N LEU A 386 -8.98 -8.74 -12.73
CA LEU A 386 -7.71 -8.06 -13.02
C LEU A 386 -7.59 -7.69 -14.50
N LEU A 387 -7.80 -8.65 -15.40
CA LEU A 387 -7.65 -8.44 -16.83
C LEU A 387 -8.76 -7.56 -17.41
N LEU A 388 -9.99 -7.65 -16.90
CA LEU A 388 -11.05 -6.68 -17.21
C LEU A 388 -10.60 -5.26 -16.87
N SER A 389 -10.06 -5.08 -15.66
CA SER A 389 -9.62 -3.77 -15.18
C SER A 389 -8.48 -3.21 -16.04
N VAL A 390 -7.51 -4.05 -16.37
CA VAL A 390 -6.40 -3.73 -17.28
C VAL A 390 -6.92 -3.35 -18.67
N SER A 391 -7.84 -4.12 -19.24
CA SER A 391 -8.45 -3.82 -20.56
C SER A 391 -9.18 -2.48 -20.56
N ILE A 392 -9.97 -2.20 -19.52
CA ILE A 392 -10.65 -0.91 -19.38
C ILE A 392 -9.61 0.20 -19.27
N LEU A 393 -8.61 0.06 -18.39
CA LEU A 393 -7.58 1.07 -18.12
C LEU A 393 -6.60 1.29 -19.27
N ALA A 394 -6.47 0.34 -20.20
CA ALA A 394 -5.66 0.45 -21.41
C ALA A 394 -6.48 0.74 -22.68
N ASN A 395 -7.81 0.83 -22.61
CA ASN A 395 -8.72 0.86 -23.76
C ASN A 395 -8.33 1.81 -24.90
N ASP A 396 -7.81 3.02 -24.59
CA ASP A 396 -7.48 4.01 -25.63
C ASP A 396 -6.18 3.68 -26.41
N GLY A 397 -5.38 2.73 -25.89
CA GLY A 397 -4.08 2.34 -26.46
C GLY A 397 -4.03 0.91 -26.98
N ILE A 398 -5.16 0.18 -26.98
CA ILE A 398 -5.25 -1.19 -27.47
C ILE A 398 -5.62 -1.18 -28.95
N ASP A 399 -4.78 -1.81 -29.78
CA ASP A 399 -5.16 -2.18 -31.15
C ASP A 399 -5.88 -3.52 -31.12
N LEU A 400 -7.20 -3.47 -31.26
CA LEU A 400 -8.07 -4.64 -31.23
C LEU A 400 -7.82 -5.59 -32.42
N GLU A 401 -7.44 -5.08 -33.59
CA GLU A 401 -7.14 -5.93 -34.76
C GLU A 401 -5.86 -6.72 -34.51
N GLN A 402 -4.83 -6.06 -33.97
CA GLN A 402 -3.57 -6.72 -33.58
C GLN A 402 -3.82 -7.80 -32.52
N LEU A 403 -4.64 -7.50 -31.52
CA LEU A 403 -4.95 -8.41 -30.44
C LEU A 403 -5.76 -9.64 -30.93
N GLN A 404 -6.70 -9.45 -31.86
CA GLN A 404 -7.46 -10.54 -32.48
C GLN A 404 -6.59 -11.48 -33.33
N GLN A 405 -5.53 -10.96 -33.96
CA GLN A 405 -4.60 -11.78 -34.76
C GLN A 405 -3.75 -12.73 -33.90
N MET A 406 -3.54 -12.41 -32.62
CA MET A 406 -2.76 -13.26 -31.70
C MET A 406 -3.50 -14.57 -31.41
N GLN A 407 -2.79 -15.70 -31.58
CA GLN A 407 -3.37 -17.04 -31.46
C GLN A 407 -3.23 -17.63 -30.06
N ILE A 408 -2.32 -17.11 -29.24
CA ILE A 408 -1.99 -17.67 -27.93
C ILE A 408 -2.50 -16.73 -26.82
N THR A 409 -3.26 -17.27 -25.88
CA THR A 409 -3.83 -16.53 -24.73
C THR A 409 -2.75 -15.79 -23.93
N GLN A 410 -1.56 -16.38 -23.75
CA GLN A 410 -0.44 -15.73 -23.07
C GLN A 410 0.10 -14.49 -23.81
N GLU A 411 0.10 -14.50 -25.14
CA GLU A 411 0.52 -13.35 -25.95
C GLU A 411 -0.47 -12.20 -25.80
N ARG A 412 -1.79 -12.51 -25.83
CA ARG A 412 -2.86 -11.55 -25.60
C ARG A 412 -2.78 -10.93 -24.20
N THR A 413 -2.59 -11.76 -23.17
CA THR A 413 -2.40 -11.26 -21.79
C THR A 413 -1.19 -10.34 -21.68
N ARG A 414 -0.05 -10.73 -22.26
CA ARG A 414 1.16 -9.91 -22.26
C ARG A 414 0.92 -8.58 -22.97
N TYR A 415 0.26 -8.58 -24.12
CA TYR A 415 -0.07 -7.36 -24.85
C TYR A 415 -0.93 -6.40 -24.01
N LEU A 416 -1.99 -6.90 -23.37
CA LEU A 416 -2.84 -6.09 -22.50
C LEU A 416 -2.06 -5.46 -21.34
N LEU A 417 -1.17 -6.25 -20.70
CA LEU A 417 -0.32 -5.76 -19.63
C LEU A 417 0.70 -4.72 -20.14
N ASP A 418 1.32 -4.95 -21.30
CA ASP A 418 2.29 -4.03 -21.89
C ASP A 418 1.62 -2.70 -22.27
N ALA A 419 0.41 -2.75 -22.85
CA ALA A 419 -0.39 -1.56 -23.16
C ALA A 419 -0.78 -0.78 -21.89
N TYR A 420 -1.19 -1.49 -20.84
CA TYR A 420 -1.47 -0.89 -19.54
C TYR A 420 -0.24 -0.25 -18.90
N LEU A 421 0.90 -0.95 -18.87
CA LEU A 421 2.16 -0.43 -18.33
C LEU A 421 2.61 0.83 -19.07
N LYS A 422 2.56 0.82 -20.41
CA LYS A 422 2.88 1.99 -21.23
C LYS A 422 2.04 3.19 -20.82
N ARG A 423 0.74 3.00 -20.65
CA ARG A 423 -0.18 4.07 -20.25
C ARG A 423 0.07 4.59 -18.83
N CYS A 424 0.36 3.71 -17.87
CA CYS A 424 0.73 4.13 -16.52
C CYS A 424 1.99 5.01 -16.52
N LEU A 425 3.01 4.59 -17.27
CA LEU A 425 4.26 5.35 -17.38
C LEU A 425 4.05 6.70 -18.07
N GLU A 426 3.24 6.76 -19.14
CA GLU A 426 2.91 8.01 -19.83
C GLU A 426 2.09 8.97 -18.95
N SER A 427 1.10 8.46 -18.22
CA SER A 427 0.27 9.26 -17.31
C SER A 427 1.05 9.84 -16.13
N ASP A 428 1.94 9.05 -15.53
CA ASP A 428 2.76 9.51 -14.40
C ASP A 428 3.78 10.57 -14.82
N LEU A 429 4.36 10.43 -16.01
CA LEU A 429 5.29 11.43 -16.56
C LEU A 429 4.59 12.76 -16.88
N GLN A 430 3.37 12.72 -17.42
CA GLN A 430 2.57 13.92 -17.71
C GLN A 430 2.14 14.66 -16.43
N ASN A 431 1.77 13.93 -15.38
CA ASN A 431 1.40 14.52 -14.07
C ASN A 431 2.60 15.15 -13.34
N GLN A 432 3.83 14.81 -13.74
CA GLN A 432 5.07 15.31 -13.12
C GLN A 432 5.80 16.39 -13.95
N GLU A 433 5.20 16.93 -15.01
CA GLU A 433 5.79 17.97 -15.87
C GLU A 433 6.20 19.27 -15.13
N ASN A 434 5.75 19.46 -13.88
CA ASN A 434 6.12 20.61 -13.05
C ASN A 434 7.44 20.47 -12.26
N ILE A 435 8.20 19.36 -12.39
CA ILE A 435 9.49 19.16 -11.70
C ILE A 435 10.63 18.92 -12.71
N LYS A 436 11.49 19.93 -12.93
CA LYS A 436 12.56 19.92 -13.94
C LYS A 436 13.77 19.01 -13.65
N SER A 437 14.28 18.44 -14.75
CA SER A 437 15.67 18.13 -15.16
C SER A 437 16.42 16.86 -14.72
N ASN A 438 15.80 15.83 -14.15
CA ASN A 438 16.49 14.54 -13.98
C ASN A 438 15.55 13.32 -13.91
N GLN A 439 14.42 13.36 -14.62
CA GLN A 439 13.46 12.26 -14.59
C GLN A 439 14.01 11.04 -15.36
N PRO A 440 13.84 9.84 -14.81
CA PRO A 440 14.21 8.62 -15.50
C PRO A 440 13.34 8.42 -16.75
N THR A 441 13.93 7.98 -17.84
CA THR A 441 13.17 7.65 -19.05
C THR A 441 12.29 6.42 -18.83
N THR A 442 11.26 6.24 -19.65
CA THR A 442 10.40 5.04 -19.63
C THR A 442 11.22 3.75 -19.68
N GLU A 443 12.29 3.71 -20.49
CA GLU A 443 13.19 2.55 -20.58
C GLU A 443 13.96 2.32 -19.27
N GLN A 444 14.41 3.39 -18.61
CA GLN A 444 15.10 3.29 -17.32
C GLN A 444 14.17 2.78 -16.22
N ILE A 445 12.92 3.28 -16.17
CA ILE A 445 11.91 2.82 -15.22
C ILE A 445 11.60 1.33 -15.46
N GLN A 446 11.34 0.93 -16.71
CA GLN A 446 11.08 -0.47 -17.06
C GLN A 446 12.26 -1.37 -16.68
N TYR A 447 13.48 -0.93 -16.91
CA TYR A 447 14.69 -1.67 -16.54
C TYR A 447 14.77 -1.89 -15.02
N TRP A 448 14.56 -0.83 -14.22
CA TRP A 448 14.58 -0.94 -12.76
C TRP A 448 13.45 -1.81 -12.21
N LEU A 449 12.25 -1.69 -12.75
CA LEU A 449 11.11 -2.52 -12.36
C LEU A 449 11.34 -4.00 -12.72
N THR A 450 11.96 -4.27 -13.88
CA THR A 450 12.33 -5.64 -14.29
C THR A 450 13.38 -6.22 -13.33
N TRP A 451 14.40 -5.44 -12.99
CA TRP A 451 15.41 -5.86 -12.03
C TRP A 451 14.82 -6.12 -10.64
N LEU A 452 13.92 -5.23 -10.18
CA LEU A 452 13.23 -5.37 -8.91
C LEU A 452 12.35 -6.63 -8.88
N ALA A 453 11.57 -6.86 -9.93
CA ALA A 453 10.76 -8.08 -10.07
C ALA A 453 11.62 -9.35 -10.04
N TRP A 454 12.78 -9.34 -10.70
CA TRP A 454 13.74 -10.45 -10.65
C TRP A 454 14.29 -10.68 -9.24
N GLN A 455 14.63 -9.61 -8.52
CA GLN A 455 15.10 -9.70 -7.12
C GLN A 455 14.01 -10.23 -6.18
N LEU A 456 12.78 -9.76 -6.30
CA LEU A 456 11.65 -10.22 -5.51
C LEU A 456 11.37 -11.71 -5.75
N LYS A 457 11.34 -12.13 -7.02
CA LYS A 457 11.15 -13.53 -7.40
C LYS A 457 12.26 -14.45 -6.87
N THR A 458 13.53 -14.04 -6.99
CA THR A 458 14.66 -14.84 -6.49
C THR A 458 14.67 -14.99 -4.97
N GLN A 459 14.07 -14.03 -4.25
CA GLN A 459 13.97 -14.07 -2.79
C GLN A 459 12.63 -14.64 -2.29
N SER A 460 11.72 -15.07 -3.18
CA SER A 460 10.35 -15.47 -2.84
C SER A 460 9.66 -14.43 -1.94
N LYS A 461 9.75 -13.15 -2.33
CA LYS A 461 9.12 -12.02 -1.65
C LYS A 461 8.20 -11.30 -2.62
N ASP A 462 7.02 -10.92 -2.15
CA ASP A 462 6.04 -10.19 -2.96
C ASP A 462 5.88 -8.72 -2.51
N GLU A 463 6.42 -8.36 -1.33
CA GLU A 463 6.46 -6.99 -0.83
C GLU A 463 7.88 -6.43 -0.82
N PHE A 464 8.04 -5.23 -1.40
CA PHE A 464 9.26 -4.44 -1.31
C PHE A 464 9.11 -3.37 -0.21
N LEU A 465 9.77 -3.59 0.93
CA LEU A 465 9.86 -2.61 2.01
C LEU A 465 11.19 -1.86 1.90
N ILE A 466 11.13 -0.56 1.60
CA ILE A 466 12.30 0.32 1.47
C ILE A 466 13.18 0.24 2.73
N GLU A 467 12.55 0.16 3.90
CA GLU A 467 13.21 0.09 5.21
C GLU A 467 14.01 -1.21 5.44
N LYS A 468 13.66 -2.30 4.75
CA LYS A 468 14.34 -3.60 4.87
C LYS A 468 15.53 -3.75 3.92
N TYR A 469 15.74 -2.82 2.99
CA TYR A 469 16.81 -2.86 2.00
C TYR A 469 17.89 -1.82 2.33
N ASN A 470 19.03 -2.29 2.86
CA ASN A 470 20.23 -1.47 3.03
C ASN A 470 20.84 -1.05 1.67
N HIS A 471 21.56 0.08 1.66
CA HIS A 471 22.26 0.70 0.51
C HIS A 471 23.10 -0.24 -0.38
N SER A 472 23.38 -1.48 0.03
CA SER A 472 24.10 -2.49 -0.75
C SER A 472 23.32 -3.02 -1.95
N CYS A 473 21.99 -3.08 -1.89
CA CYS A 473 21.18 -3.58 -3.02
C CYS A 473 21.12 -2.58 -4.19
N TYR A 474 21.09 -1.28 -3.89
CA TYR A 474 21.22 -0.21 -4.90
C TYR A 474 22.59 -0.20 -5.60
N ARG A 475 23.65 -0.64 -4.92
CA ARG A 475 24.98 -0.79 -5.53
C ARG A 475 25.09 -1.97 -6.49
N LEU A 476 24.32 -3.05 -6.28
CA LEU A 476 24.34 -4.24 -7.14
C LEU A 476 23.59 -4.02 -8.46
N ALA A 477 22.49 -3.25 -8.45
CA ALA A 477 21.80 -2.80 -9.66
C ALA A 477 22.73 -2.02 -10.61
N ASN A 478 23.68 -1.24 -10.08
CA ASN A 478 24.64 -0.47 -10.87
C ASN A 478 25.98 -1.18 -11.17
N LYS A 479 26.34 -2.26 -10.47
CA LYS A 479 27.65 -2.92 -10.66
C LYS A 479 27.62 -4.17 -11.53
N ASN A 480 26.49 -4.88 -11.63
CA ASN A 480 26.46 -6.19 -12.27
C ASN A 480 25.77 -6.25 -13.64
N PHE A 481 25.41 -5.11 -14.24
CA PHE A 481 24.85 -5.07 -15.60
C PHE A 481 25.53 -4.10 -16.57
N PHE A 482 26.55 -3.36 -16.13
CA PHE A 482 27.40 -2.57 -17.03
C PHE A 482 28.57 -3.39 -17.65
N THR A 483 28.61 -4.69 -17.39
CA THR A 483 29.50 -5.64 -18.06
C THR A 483 28.80 -6.98 -18.19
N SER A 484 27.97 -7.16 -19.23
CA SER A 484 27.81 -8.37 -20.06
C SER A 484 26.61 -8.22 -20.98
#